data_AF-A0AA39QCJ0-F1
#
_entry.id   AF-A0AA39QCJ0-F1
#
_cell.length_a   1.000
_cell.length_b   1.000
_cell.length_c   1.000
_cell.angle_alpha   90.00
_cell.angle_beta   90.00
_cell.angle_gamma   90.00
#
_symmetry.space_group_name_H-M   'P 1'
#
loop_
_entity.id
_entity.type
_entity.pdbx_description
1 polymer ?
#
loop_
_entity_poly.entity_id
_entity_poly.type
_entity_poly.pdbx_seq_one_letter_code
_entity_poly.pdbx_strand_id
1 'polypeptide(L)'
;MMPAPPNSETSSIYFDAPLSPFQMSSPPPDPAPHADAIHPNGSEGWLPAADILAEPASPAHPVRHAPSIESSTSSGPKNTLNRGASVNRTASVSKRSVFTNADGNPIAGSAFIGGAATTGPNAKAEPDESLHHRAASADALLSEKQLAKIQKIEAKDSKRLSKIIKTEGKVEKQALGVAMRELSELQTVQKAAIKRESQAHTAHSRALAAVQKTEAAFHAARTKYETAQAQLQAEAETLDSSRNSAREATEHVQEKSQEVDGLRTMFGVDEREREVRLVELTPSKSKHSWKW
;
A
#
# COMPACT_ATOMS: atom_id res chain seq x y z
N MET A 1 11.74 32.20 -39.02
CA MET A 1 10.85 32.96 -38.11
C MET A 1 10.44 32.02 -36.99
N MET A 2 10.94 32.24 -35.78
CA MET A 2 10.63 31.45 -34.59
C MET A 2 9.70 32.28 -33.69
N PRO A 3 8.60 31.72 -33.16
CA PRO A 3 7.69 32.45 -32.28
C PRO A 3 8.31 32.62 -30.87
N ALA A 4 8.18 33.83 -30.33
CA ALA A 4 8.62 34.18 -28.98
C ALA A 4 7.73 33.53 -27.90
N PRO A 5 8.28 33.19 -26.72
CA PRO A 5 7.50 32.64 -25.61
C PRO A 5 6.67 33.73 -24.90
N PRO A 6 5.50 33.37 -24.33
CA PRO A 6 4.64 34.30 -23.61
C PRO A 6 5.20 34.65 -22.22
N ASN A 7 5.13 35.93 -21.89
CA ASN A 7 5.49 36.50 -20.59
C ASN A 7 4.61 35.89 -19.48
N SER A 8 5.24 35.23 -18.51
CA SER A 8 4.62 34.84 -17.26
C SER A 8 4.55 36.05 -16.32
N GLU A 9 3.41 36.73 -16.31
CA GLU A 9 3.09 37.73 -15.29
C GLU A 9 2.95 37.03 -13.93
N THR A 10 3.92 37.29 -13.06
CA THR A 10 3.89 36.99 -11.64
C THR A 10 2.82 37.85 -10.97
N SER A 11 1.58 37.36 -10.97
CA SER A 11 0.51 37.88 -10.13
C SER A 11 0.83 37.53 -8.67
N SER A 12 1.54 38.44 -8.02
CA SER A 12 1.74 38.48 -6.57
C SER A 12 0.38 38.77 -5.93
N ILE A 13 -0.34 37.71 -5.55
CA ILE A 13 -1.56 37.82 -4.75
C ILE A 13 -1.11 38.13 -3.32
N TYR A 14 -1.02 39.43 -3.01
CA TYR A 14 -0.82 39.93 -1.66
C TYR A 14 -2.14 39.74 -0.89
N PHE A 15 -2.24 38.65 -0.14
CA PHE A 15 -3.34 38.42 0.80
C PHE A 15 -3.07 39.25 2.06
N ASP A 16 -3.58 40.47 2.06
CA ASP A 16 -3.61 41.33 3.25
C ASP A 16 -4.75 40.85 4.16
N ALA A 17 -4.49 39.74 4.88
CA ALA A 17 -5.41 39.23 5.90
C ALA A 17 -5.09 39.95 7.22
N PRO A 18 -6.05 40.66 7.83
CA PRO A 18 -5.84 41.28 9.13
C PRO A 18 -5.54 40.20 10.16
N LEU A 19 -4.35 40.28 10.77
CA LEU A 19 -3.93 39.51 11.91
C LEU A 19 -4.95 39.72 13.04
N SER A 20 -5.91 38.81 13.18
CA SER A 20 -6.73 38.72 14.38
C SER A 20 -5.80 38.48 15.57
N PRO A 21 -5.93 39.23 16.68
CA PRO A 21 -5.12 38.99 17.87
C PRO A 21 -5.33 37.55 18.32
N PHE A 22 -4.24 36.79 18.33
CA PHE A 22 -4.19 35.42 18.81
C PHE A 22 -4.54 35.46 20.30
N GLN A 23 -5.82 35.31 20.60
CA GLN A 23 -6.31 35.19 21.96
C GLN A 23 -5.76 33.87 22.49
N MET A 24 -4.71 33.96 23.32
CA MET A 24 -4.19 32.83 24.09
C MET A 24 -5.32 32.32 24.98
N SER A 25 -6.14 31.41 24.45
CA SER A 25 -7.00 30.59 25.27
C SER A 25 -6.09 29.77 26.16
N SER A 26 -6.20 30.04 27.46
CA SER A 26 -5.51 29.29 28.48
C SER A 26 -5.77 27.79 28.27
N PRO A 27 -4.75 26.94 28.44
CA PRO A 27 -4.93 25.50 28.33
C PRO A 27 -6.06 25.05 29.28
N PRO A 28 -6.95 24.14 28.85
CA PRO A 28 -7.95 23.60 29.74
C PRO A 28 -7.27 22.94 30.94
N PRO A 29 -7.82 23.07 32.16
CA PRO A 29 -7.27 22.40 33.33
C PRO A 29 -7.26 20.89 33.09
N ASP A 30 -6.14 20.26 33.45
CA ASP A 30 -5.97 18.82 33.36
C ASP A 30 -7.15 18.08 34.01
N PRO A 31 -7.75 17.09 33.33
CA PRO A 31 -8.75 16.25 33.97
C PRO A 31 -8.07 15.51 35.13
N ALA A 32 -8.60 15.73 36.33
CA ALA A 32 -8.20 15.03 37.54
C ALA A 32 -8.11 13.52 37.29
N PRO A 33 -7.13 12.81 37.90
CA PRO A 33 -7.06 11.36 37.79
C PRO A 33 -8.27 10.75 38.50
N HIS A 34 -9.27 10.37 37.71
CA HIS A 34 -10.33 9.50 38.19
C HIS A 34 -9.71 8.14 38.51
N ALA A 35 -9.60 7.90 39.82
CA ALA A 35 -9.44 6.59 40.40
C ALA A 35 -10.55 5.64 39.88
N ASP A 36 -10.15 4.38 39.74
CA ASP A 36 -11.01 3.19 39.83
C ASP A 36 -11.91 2.87 38.62
N ALA A 37 -11.28 2.58 37.49
CA ALA A 37 -11.82 1.62 36.53
C ALA A 37 -11.50 0.19 37.00
N ILE A 38 -12.37 -0.35 37.85
CA ILE A 38 -12.45 -1.77 38.18
C ILE A 38 -12.76 -2.52 36.87
N HIS A 39 -11.77 -3.19 36.29
CA HIS A 39 -11.96 -4.11 35.18
C HIS A 39 -12.58 -5.42 35.71
N PRO A 40 -13.79 -5.82 35.27
CA PRO A 40 -14.43 -7.05 35.75
C PRO A 40 -13.98 -8.29 34.96
N ASN A 41 -12.79 -8.29 34.37
CA ASN A 41 -12.30 -9.47 33.64
C ASN A 41 -10.88 -9.82 34.09
N GLY A 42 -10.84 -10.60 35.17
CA GLY A 42 -9.64 -11.15 35.76
C GLY A 42 -8.88 -12.06 34.80
N SER A 43 -7.72 -11.59 34.37
CA SER A 43 -6.64 -12.40 33.82
C SER A 43 -5.38 -12.05 34.60
N GLU A 44 -5.39 -12.38 35.89
CA GLU A 44 -4.19 -12.48 36.72
C GLU A 44 -3.31 -13.62 36.19
N GLY A 45 -2.49 -13.29 35.21
CA GLY A 45 -1.40 -14.12 34.70
C GLY A 45 -0.08 -13.42 34.97
N TRP A 46 0.18 -13.15 36.25
CA TRP A 46 1.51 -12.83 36.76
C TRP A 46 2.42 -14.04 36.53
N LEU A 47 3.43 -13.89 35.67
CA LEU A 47 4.69 -14.58 35.91
C LEU A 47 5.75 -13.53 36.26
N PRO A 48 6.42 -13.65 37.41
CA PRO A 48 7.47 -12.74 37.82
C PRO A 48 8.76 -12.96 37.02
N ALA A 49 9.51 -11.86 36.89
CA ALA A 49 10.86 -11.83 36.38
C ALA A 49 11.78 -12.84 37.09
N ALA A 50 12.59 -13.55 36.31
CA ALA A 50 13.85 -14.12 36.77
C ALA A 50 14.97 -13.46 35.96
N ASP A 51 15.63 -12.49 36.60
CA ASP A 51 17.01 -12.12 36.29
C ASP A 51 17.90 -13.35 36.46
N ILE A 52 18.60 -13.77 35.40
CA ILE A 52 19.81 -14.58 35.53
C ILE A 52 20.88 -13.98 34.62
N LEU A 53 21.91 -13.47 35.31
CA LEU A 53 23.16 -12.93 34.77
C LEU A 53 23.96 -14.00 33.99
N ALA A 54 24.53 -13.51 32.88
CA ALA A 54 25.64 -13.98 32.06
C ALA A 54 26.53 -15.17 32.51
N GLU A 55 26.79 -16.09 31.57
CA GLU A 55 28.14 -16.57 31.27
C GLU A 55 28.28 -16.88 29.75
N PRO A 56 29.43 -16.61 29.10
CA PRO A 56 29.63 -16.79 27.67
C PRO A 56 30.47 -18.04 27.37
N ALA A 57 30.03 -18.88 26.43
CA ALA A 57 30.88 -19.47 25.37
C ALA A 57 30.16 -20.54 24.55
N SER A 58 30.29 -20.37 23.24
CA SER A 58 30.57 -21.41 22.24
C SER A 58 29.50 -21.62 21.16
N PRO A 59 29.91 -21.77 19.88
CA PRO A 59 29.07 -21.49 18.71
C PRO A 59 28.55 -22.76 18.03
N ALA A 60 27.69 -22.50 17.02
CA ALA A 60 27.22 -23.39 15.95
C ALA A 60 25.91 -24.13 16.23
N HIS A 61 24.82 -23.64 15.63
CA HIS A 61 23.94 -24.40 14.72
C HIS A 61 23.03 -23.43 13.93
N PRO A 62 22.88 -23.56 12.60
CA PRO A 62 21.91 -22.80 11.83
C PRO A 62 20.52 -23.45 11.93
N VAL A 63 19.59 -22.83 12.65
CA VAL A 63 18.18 -23.25 12.64
C VAL A 63 17.52 -22.68 11.38
N ARG A 64 17.28 -23.57 10.41
CA ARG A 64 16.39 -23.32 9.28
C ARG A 64 14.95 -23.18 9.79
N HIS A 65 14.37 -21.99 9.67
CA HIS A 65 12.92 -21.84 9.78
C HIS A 65 12.26 -22.34 8.49
N ALA A 66 11.47 -23.41 8.61
CA ALA A 66 10.55 -23.87 7.59
C ALA A 66 9.31 -22.95 7.56
N PRO A 67 8.71 -22.70 6.38
CA PRO A 67 7.43 -22.01 6.29
C PRO A 67 6.30 -22.96 6.73
N SER A 68 5.56 -22.56 7.76
CA SER A 68 4.33 -23.24 8.16
C SER A 68 3.23 -22.95 7.13
N ILE A 69 2.86 -24.00 6.41
CA ILE A 69 1.67 -24.10 5.58
C ILE A 69 0.56 -24.56 6.52
N GLU A 70 -0.36 -23.68 6.90
CA GLU A 70 -1.64 -24.10 7.49
C GLU A 70 -2.80 -23.79 6.55
N SER A 71 -3.35 -24.91 6.10
CA SER A 71 -4.55 -25.16 5.35
C SER A 71 -5.80 -24.84 6.17
N SER A 72 -6.65 -23.93 5.68
CA SER A 72 -8.08 -23.96 5.97
C SER A 72 -8.85 -24.35 4.72
N THR A 73 -9.29 -25.60 4.73
CA THR A 73 -10.24 -26.25 3.83
C THR A 73 -11.57 -25.52 3.84
N SER A 74 -12.06 -25.07 2.68
CA SER A 74 -13.50 -25.03 2.44
C SER A 74 -13.82 -25.57 1.04
N SER A 75 -14.83 -26.42 1.06
CA SER A 75 -15.26 -27.43 0.10
C SER A 75 -16.06 -26.88 -1.08
N GLY A 76 -15.63 -27.21 -2.30
CA GLY A 76 -16.47 -27.60 -3.46
C GLY A 76 -17.50 -26.60 -4.03
N PRO A 77 -18.01 -26.81 -5.27
CA PRO A 77 -17.95 -28.04 -6.06
C PRO A 77 -17.12 -27.93 -7.33
N LYS A 78 -16.38 -29.02 -7.58
CA LYS A 78 -15.83 -29.41 -8.87
C LYS A 78 -16.98 -29.94 -9.72
N ASN A 79 -17.30 -29.28 -10.82
CA ASN A 79 -18.02 -29.91 -11.93
C ASN A 79 -17.15 -29.83 -13.18
N THR A 80 -16.22 -30.77 -13.24
CA THR A 80 -15.54 -31.22 -14.45
C THR A 80 -16.53 -32.02 -15.29
N LEU A 81 -17.02 -31.43 -16.37
CA LEU A 81 -17.56 -32.17 -17.51
C LEU A 81 -16.77 -31.78 -18.75
N ASN A 82 -15.65 -32.48 -18.93
CA ASN A 82 -15.10 -32.75 -20.24
C ASN A 82 -16.10 -33.65 -20.98
N ARG A 83 -16.80 -33.08 -21.95
CA ARG A 83 -17.45 -33.79 -23.06
C ARG A 83 -17.21 -32.90 -24.29
N GLY A 84 -16.11 -33.08 -25.00
CA GLY A 84 -15.94 -34.21 -25.90
C GLY A 84 -16.83 -34.02 -27.12
N ALA A 85 -16.35 -33.26 -28.11
CA ALA A 85 -16.59 -33.45 -29.54
C ALA A 85 -16.06 -32.25 -30.33
N SER A 86 -14.86 -32.42 -30.88
CA SER A 86 -14.47 -31.77 -32.12
C SER A 86 -15.50 -32.05 -33.21
N VAL A 87 -16.09 -31.02 -33.78
CA VAL A 87 -16.77 -31.11 -35.08
C VAL A 87 -16.31 -29.90 -35.90
N ASN A 88 -15.03 -29.92 -36.28
CA ASN A 88 -14.62 -29.29 -37.53
C ASN A 88 -15.29 -30.08 -38.66
N ARG A 89 -16.45 -29.61 -39.14
CA ARG A 89 -16.97 -30.00 -40.45
C ARG A 89 -16.48 -28.99 -41.48
N THR A 90 -15.23 -29.15 -41.87
CA THR A 90 -14.79 -28.79 -43.21
C THR A 90 -15.06 -29.97 -44.13
N ALA A 91 -15.59 -29.65 -45.32
CA ALA A 91 -15.89 -30.52 -46.47
C ALA A 91 -17.17 -31.37 -46.42
N SER A 92 -18.17 -31.01 -47.24
CA SER A 92 -18.64 -31.85 -48.36
C SER A 92 -19.87 -31.22 -49.04
N VAL A 93 -19.61 -30.62 -50.20
CA VAL A 93 -20.28 -30.86 -51.49
C VAL A 93 -21.81 -31.07 -51.48
N SER A 94 -22.49 -30.13 -52.14
CA SER A 94 -23.62 -30.37 -53.03
C SER A 94 -24.68 -31.35 -52.52
N LYS A 95 -25.51 -30.87 -51.59
CA LYS A 95 -26.93 -31.24 -51.57
C LYS A 95 -27.67 -29.92 -51.61
N ARG A 96 -28.43 -29.68 -52.70
CA ARG A 96 -29.51 -28.68 -52.70
C ARG A 96 -30.27 -28.87 -51.39
N SER A 97 -30.13 -27.91 -50.48
CA SER A 97 -30.89 -27.91 -49.25
C SER A 97 -32.36 -27.91 -49.66
N VAL A 98 -33.16 -28.78 -49.06
CA VAL A 98 -34.63 -28.79 -49.25
C VAL A 98 -35.27 -27.46 -48.82
N PHE A 99 -34.46 -26.54 -48.29
CA PHE A 99 -34.81 -25.20 -47.81
C PHE A 99 -34.14 -24.07 -48.62
N THR A 100 -33.65 -24.36 -49.83
CA THR A 100 -33.24 -23.34 -50.82
C THR A 100 -34.18 -23.38 -52.01
N ASN A 101 -34.65 -22.23 -52.46
CA ASN A 101 -35.48 -22.13 -53.66
C ASN A 101 -34.72 -22.58 -54.91
N ALA A 102 -35.42 -22.72 -56.04
CA ALA A 102 -34.82 -23.15 -57.31
C ALA A 102 -33.60 -22.30 -57.73
N ASP A 103 -33.55 -21.05 -57.26
CA ASP A 103 -32.48 -20.05 -57.47
C ASP A 103 -31.32 -20.15 -56.47
N GLY A 104 -31.35 -21.10 -55.54
CA GLY A 104 -30.29 -21.31 -54.53
C GLY A 104 -30.36 -20.37 -53.32
N ASN A 105 -31.31 -19.44 -53.29
CA ASN A 105 -31.53 -18.56 -52.14
C ASN A 105 -32.19 -19.32 -50.97
N PRO A 106 -31.75 -19.11 -49.71
CA PRO A 106 -32.40 -19.70 -48.55
C PRO A 106 -33.85 -19.23 -48.48
N ILE A 107 -34.80 -20.17 -48.28
CA ILE A 107 -36.22 -19.84 -48.13
C ILE A 107 -36.36 -18.95 -46.90
N ALA A 108 -36.71 -17.68 -47.13
CA ALA A 108 -37.00 -16.73 -46.08
C ALA A 108 -38.12 -17.28 -45.18
N GLY A 109 -37.86 -17.40 -43.87
CA GLY A 109 -38.82 -17.94 -42.91
C GLY A 109 -38.58 -19.40 -42.47
N SER A 110 -37.55 -20.09 -42.96
CA SER A 110 -37.22 -21.43 -42.47
C SER A 110 -36.60 -21.38 -41.06
N ALA A 111 -37.35 -21.85 -40.07
CA ALA A 111 -36.96 -21.92 -38.65
C ALA A 111 -35.74 -22.82 -38.36
N PHE A 112 -35.25 -23.56 -39.36
CA PHE A 112 -34.14 -24.52 -39.20
C PHE A 112 -32.82 -24.05 -39.82
N ILE A 113 -32.81 -22.99 -40.65
CA ILE A 113 -31.60 -22.51 -41.30
C ILE A 113 -30.68 -21.74 -40.33
N GLY A 114 -31.24 -21.03 -39.35
CA GLY A 114 -30.48 -20.27 -38.35
C GLY A 114 -30.26 -20.99 -37.01
N GLY A 115 -30.93 -22.13 -36.79
CA GLY A 115 -31.01 -22.80 -35.48
C GLY A 115 -32.35 -22.55 -34.78
N ALA A 116 -32.72 -23.45 -33.86
CA ALA A 116 -33.93 -23.29 -33.06
C ALA A 116 -33.87 -21.96 -32.30
N ALA A 117 -34.91 -21.13 -32.44
CA ALA A 117 -35.07 -19.79 -31.82
C ALA A 117 -34.42 -18.58 -32.54
N THR A 118 -33.93 -18.68 -33.79
CA THR A 118 -33.35 -17.51 -34.49
C THR A 118 -34.34 -16.67 -35.29
N THR A 119 -35.63 -16.99 -35.31
CA THR A 119 -36.65 -16.08 -35.82
C THR A 119 -36.94 -15.04 -34.75
N GLY A 120 -36.32 -13.86 -34.87
CA GLY A 120 -36.60 -12.75 -33.97
C GLY A 120 -38.09 -12.38 -33.96
N PRO A 121 -38.57 -11.66 -32.94
CA PRO A 121 -40.00 -11.33 -32.77
C PRO A 121 -40.63 -10.56 -33.94
N ASN A 122 -39.81 -10.05 -34.86
CA ASN A 122 -40.25 -9.31 -36.06
C ASN A 122 -40.16 -10.14 -37.36
N ALA A 123 -39.83 -11.44 -37.29
CA ALA A 123 -39.82 -12.30 -38.46
C ALA A 123 -41.26 -12.59 -38.92
N LYS A 124 -41.72 -11.90 -39.97
CA LYS A 124 -42.97 -12.23 -40.65
C LYS A 124 -42.67 -13.28 -41.72
N ALA A 125 -43.35 -14.42 -41.66
CA ALA A 125 -43.33 -15.36 -42.77
C ALA A 125 -44.16 -14.76 -43.91
N GLU A 126 -43.52 -14.42 -45.02
CA GLU A 126 -44.24 -14.05 -46.25
C GLU A 126 -45.01 -15.26 -46.78
N PRO A 127 -46.30 -15.12 -47.11
CA PRO A 127 -47.10 -16.20 -47.67
C PRO A 127 -46.56 -16.53 -49.07
N ASP A 128 -45.95 -17.71 -49.21
CA ASP A 128 -45.51 -18.21 -50.50
C ASP A 128 -46.71 -18.80 -51.26
N GLU A 129 -47.31 -17.98 -52.12
CA GLU A 129 -48.45 -18.32 -52.98
C GLU A 129 -48.20 -19.60 -53.82
N SER A 130 -46.93 -19.89 -54.15
CA SER A 130 -46.58 -21.11 -54.89
C SER A 130 -46.85 -22.37 -54.08
N LEU A 131 -46.69 -22.32 -52.76
CA LEU A 131 -47.01 -23.44 -51.86
C LEU A 131 -48.50 -23.69 -51.80
N HIS A 132 -49.30 -22.62 -51.74
CA HIS A 132 -50.76 -22.71 -51.69
C HIS A 132 -51.32 -23.37 -52.96
N HIS A 133 -50.84 -22.98 -54.14
CA HIS A 133 -51.25 -23.63 -55.40
C HIS A 133 -50.88 -25.11 -55.47
N ARG A 134 -49.68 -25.49 -54.99
CA ARG A 134 -49.25 -26.90 -54.94
C ARG A 134 -50.08 -27.73 -53.97
N ALA A 135 -50.40 -27.18 -52.79
CA ALA A 135 -51.25 -27.84 -51.81
C ALA A 135 -52.65 -28.09 -52.38
N ALA A 136 -53.29 -27.07 -52.96
CA ALA A 136 -54.61 -27.19 -53.57
C ALA A 136 -54.65 -28.22 -54.71
N SER A 137 -53.59 -28.28 -55.53
CA SER A 137 -53.48 -29.26 -56.62
C SER A 137 -53.28 -30.69 -56.09
N ALA A 138 -52.54 -30.86 -54.99
CA ALA A 138 -52.35 -32.16 -54.34
C ALA A 138 -53.63 -32.66 -53.68
N ASP A 139 -54.39 -31.77 -53.04
CA ASP A 139 -55.66 -32.10 -52.40
C ASP A 139 -56.71 -32.60 -53.42
N ALA A 140 -56.71 -32.05 -54.64
CA ALA A 140 -57.59 -32.48 -55.72
C ALA A 140 -57.29 -33.91 -56.24
N LEU A 141 -56.07 -34.41 -56.04
CA LEU A 141 -55.63 -35.74 -56.49
C LEU A 141 -55.75 -36.82 -55.40
N LEU A 142 -56.05 -36.44 -54.16
CA LEU A 142 -56.16 -37.36 -53.03
C LEU A 142 -57.60 -37.89 -52.89
N SER A 143 -57.73 -39.15 -52.49
CA SER A 143 -59.04 -39.70 -52.12
C SER A 143 -59.54 -39.09 -50.80
N GLU A 144 -60.86 -38.96 -50.63
CA GLU A 144 -61.48 -38.43 -49.41
C GLU A 144 -60.98 -39.14 -48.12
N LYS A 145 -60.73 -40.46 -48.21
CA LYS A 145 -60.19 -41.25 -47.09
C LYS A 145 -58.76 -40.86 -46.72
N GLN A 146 -57.92 -40.47 -47.68
CA GLN A 146 -56.56 -39.99 -47.43
C GLN A 146 -56.60 -38.58 -46.84
N LEU A 147 -57.45 -37.72 -47.40
CA LEU A 147 -57.65 -36.35 -46.94
C LEU A 147 -58.13 -36.30 -45.48
N ALA A 148 -59.13 -37.12 -45.12
CA ALA A 148 -59.60 -37.22 -43.74
C ALA A 148 -58.52 -37.76 -42.77
N LYS A 149 -57.63 -38.66 -43.23
CA LYS A 149 -56.50 -39.14 -42.41
C LYS A 149 -55.47 -38.03 -42.20
N ILE A 150 -55.13 -37.28 -43.25
CA ILE A 150 -54.21 -36.15 -43.20
C ILE A 150 -54.74 -35.09 -42.23
N GLN A 151 -55.99 -34.64 -42.41
CA GLN A 151 -56.62 -33.67 -41.51
C GLN A 151 -56.63 -34.13 -40.03
N LYS A 152 -56.86 -35.43 -39.78
CA LYS A 152 -56.82 -35.97 -38.42
C LYS A 152 -55.41 -35.94 -37.82
N ILE A 153 -54.38 -36.19 -38.62
CA ILE A 153 -52.98 -36.10 -38.20
C ILE A 153 -52.63 -34.64 -37.92
N GLU A 154 -52.93 -33.73 -38.85
CA GLU A 154 -52.71 -32.29 -38.72
C GLU A 154 -53.39 -31.74 -37.47
N ALA A 155 -54.67 -32.08 -37.22
CA ALA A 155 -55.37 -31.62 -36.02
C ALA A 155 -54.73 -32.14 -34.71
N LYS A 156 -54.14 -33.34 -34.71
CA LYS A 156 -53.39 -33.86 -33.55
C LYS A 156 -52.07 -33.13 -33.38
N ASP A 157 -51.36 -32.86 -34.47
CA ASP A 157 -50.10 -32.14 -34.46
C ASP A 157 -50.28 -30.68 -34.04
N SER A 158 -51.32 -29.98 -34.51
CA SER A 158 -51.68 -28.62 -34.04
C SER A 158 -51.98 -28.61 -32.53
N LYS A 159 -52.68 -29.63 -32.01
CA LYS A 159 -52.92 -29.77 -30.57
C LYS A 159 -51.62 -30.03 -29.80
N ARG A 160 -50.72 -30.87 -30.33
CA ARG A 160 -49.41 -31.13 -29.72
C ARG A 160 -48.55 -29.87 -29.70
N LEU A 161 -48.49 -29.14 -30.80
CA LEU A 161 -47.78 -27.88 -30.93
C LEU A 161 -48.33 -26.83 -29.94
N SER A 162 -49.65 -26.68 -29.86
CA SER A 162 -50.29 -25.77 -28.89
C SER A 162 -49.94 -26.12 -27.45
N LYS A 163 -49.79 -27.41 -27.11
CA LYS A 163 -49.34 -27.83 -25.78
C LYS A 163 -47.87 -27.48 -25.54
N ILE A 164 -47.00 -27.70 -26.53
CA ILE A 164 -45.57 -27.38 -26.48
C ILE A 164 -45.39 -25.87 -26.24
N ILE A 165 -46.04 -25.03 -27.04
CA ILE A 165 -45.97 -23.55 -26.89
C ILE A 165 -46.41 -23.12 -25.49
N LYS A 166 -47.48 -23.71 -24.94
CA LYS A 166 -47.93 -23.42 -23.57
C LYS A 166 -46.93 -23.87 -22.50
N THR A 167 -46.28 -25.01 -22.68
CA THR A 167 -45.25 -25.47 -21.72
C THR A 167 -43.99 -24.63 -21.82
N GLU A 168 -43.56 -24.26 -23.03
CA GLU A 168 -42.41 -23.39 -23.28
C GLU A 168 -42.63 -22.01 -22.67
N GLY A 169 -43.79 -21.38 -22.90
CA GLY A 169 -44.09 -20.08 -22.29
C GLY A 169 -44.11 -20.10 -20.76
N LYS A 170 -44.44 -21.25 -20.14
CA LYS A 170 -44.34 -21.41 -18.67
C LYS A 170 -42.88 -21.52 -18.22
N VAL A 171 -42.06 -22.31 -18.91
CA VAL A 171 -40.64 -22.48 -18.61
C VAL A 171 -39.90 -21.16 -18.82
N GLU A 172 -40.21 -20.43 -19.89
CA GLU A 172 -39.65 -19.10 -20.18
C GLU A 172 -40.00 -18.10 -19.07
N LYS A 173 -41.27 -18.03 -18.66
CA LYS A 173 -41.68 -17.17 -17.53
C LYS A 173 -40.94 -17.52 -16.23
N GLN A 174 -40.73 -18.80 -15.97
CA GLN A 174 -39.95 -19.25 -14.80
C GLN A 174 -38.48 -18.84 -14.92
N ALA A 175 -37.86 -19.06 -16.08
CA ALA A 175 -36.48 -18.65 -16.35
C ALA A 175 -36.30 -17.14 -16.18
N LEU A 176 -37.22 -16.32 -16.71
CA LEU A 176 -37.23 -14.88 -16.52
C LEU A 176 -37.34 -14.50 -15.02
N GLY A 177 -38.21 -15.18 -14.28
CA GLY A 177 -38.35 -14.97 -12.84
C GLY A 177 -37.12 -15.39 -12.01
N VAL A 178 -36.35 -16.37 -12.46
CA VAL A 178 -35.04 -16.72 -11.86
C VAL A 178 -34.02 -15.62 -12.16
N ALA A 179 -33.89 -15.20 -13.42
CA ALA A 179 -32.94 -14.15 -13.82
C ALA A 179 -33.21 -12.81 -13.09
N MET A 180 -34.48 -12.43 -12.89
CA MET A 180 -34.83 -11.24 -12.12
C MET A 180 -34.41 -11.32 -10.64
N ARG A 181 -34.54 -12.51 -10.03
CA ARG A 181 -34.10 -12.72 -8.63
C ARG A 181 -32.59 -12.66 -8.52
N GLU A 182 -31.87 -13.35 -9.40
CA GLU A 182 -30.41 -13.31 -9.44
C GLU A 182 -29.88 -11.88 -9.63
N LEU A 183 -30.50 -11.10 -10.52
CA LEU A 183 -30.13 -9.69 -10.69
C LEU A 183 -30.34 -8.88 -9.40
N SER A 184 -31.44 -9.12 -8.69
CA SER A 184 -31.70 -8.44 -7.41
C SER A 184 -30.69 -8.84 -6.33
N GLU A 185 -30.30 -10.11 -6.27
CA GLU A 185 -29.29 -10.61 -5.35
C GLU A 185 -27.92 -9.98 -5.65
N LEU A 186 -27.50 -9.94 -6.93
CA LEU A 186 -26.27 -9.28 -7.34
C LEU A 186 -26.24 -7.79 -6.95
N GLN A 187 -27.37 -7.08 -7.10
CA GLN A 187 -27.48 -5.69 -6.66
C GLN A 187 -27.32 -5.54 -5.13
N THR A 188 -27.86 -6.46 -4.33
CA THR A 188 -27.69 -6.44 -2.87
C THR A 188 -26.23 -6.69 -2.47
N VAL A 189 -25.56 -7.66 -3.12
CA VAL A 189 -24.14 -7.96 -2.91
C VAL A 189 -23.28 -6.75 -3.30
N GLN A 190 -23.57 -6.09 -4.41
CA GLN A 190 -22.86 -4.89 -4.86
C GLN A 190 -22.98 -3.74 -3.84
N LYS A 191 -24.19 -3.45 -3.34
CA LYS A 191 -24.39 -2.42 -2.30
C LYS A 191 -23.60 -2.74 -1.02
N ALA A 192 -23.58 -4.01 -0.61
CA ALA A 192 -22.81 -4.45 0.54
C ALA A 192 -21.29 -4.32 0.31
N ALA A 193 -20.81 -4.64 -0.89
CA ALA A 193 -19.40 -4.49 -1.27
C ALA A 193 -18.97 -3.01 -1.21
N ILE A 194 -19.75 -2.10 -1.79
CA ILE A 194 -19.48 -0.64 -1.75
C ILE A 194 -19.41 -0.15 -0.30
N LYS A 195 -20.32 -0.59 0.57
CA LYS A 195 -20.30 -0.21 1.99
C LYS A 195 -19.01 -0.69 2.68
N ARG A 196 -18.61 -1.96 2.48
CA ARG A 196 -17.38 -2.50 3.06
C ARG A 196 -16.14 -1.77 2.54
N GLU A 197 -16.10 -1.47 1.24
CA GLU A 197 -15.01 -0.72 0.62
C GLU A 197 -14.85 0.67 1.24
N SER A 198 -15.96 1.42 1.40
CA SER A 198 -15.92 2.75 2.04
C SER A 198 -15.41 2.71 3.49
N GLN A 199 -15.78 1.67 4.24
CA GLN A 199 -15.32 1.46 5.61
C GLN A 199 -13.82 1.11 5.65
N ALA A 200 -13.38 0.19 4.77
CA ALA A 200 -11.99 -0.19 4.65
C ALA A 200 -11.11 1.02 4.26
N HIS A 201 -11.57 1.84 3.32
CA HIS A 201 -10.88 3.06 2.92
C HIS A 201 -10.74 4.04 4.09
N THR A 202 -11.83 4.28 4.84
CA THR A 202 -11.79 5.15 6.03
C THR A 202 -10.83 4.63 7.10
N ALA A 203 -10.84 3.33 7.37
CA ALA A 203 -9.93 2.70 8.32
C ALA A 203 -8.47 2.83 7.88
N HIS A 204 -8.19 2.59 6.59
CA HIS A 204 -6.87 2.76 6.00
C HIS A 204 -6.37 4.21 6.11
N SER A 205 -7.18 5.20 5.77
CA SER A 205 -6.81 6.62 5.91
C SER A 205 -6.49 7.00 7.36
N ARG A 206 -7.24 6.46 8.34
CA ARG A 206 -6.95 6.69 9.76
C ARG A 206 -5.64 6.05 10.21
N ALA A 207 -5.38 4.82 9.78
CA ALA A 207 -4.13 4.12 10.08
C ALA A 207 -2.93 4.87 9.48
N LEU A 208 -3.04 5.36 8.24
CA LEU A 208 -2.00 6.19 7.62
C LEU A 208 -1.73 7.47 8.41
N ALA A 209 -2.76 8.20 8.81
CA ALA A 209 -2.60 9.40 9.62
C ALA A 209 -1.94 9.10 10.98
N ALA A 210 -2.27 7.97 11.60
CA ALA A 210 -1.64 7.52 12.84
C ALA A 210 -0.15 7.21 12.65
N VAL A 211 0.21 6.48 11.58
CA VAL A 211 1.60 6.17 11.24
C VAL A 211 2.40 7.46 11.02
N GLN A 212 1.89 8.38 10.20
CA GLN A 212 2.54 9.67 9.94
C GLN A 212 2.78 10.48 11.22
N LYS A 213 1.81 10.47 12.15
CA LYS A 213 1.96 11.14 13.46
C LYS A 213 3.08 10.51 14.29
N THR A 214 3.15 9.18 14.34
CA THR A 214 4.20 8.47 15.08
C THR A 214 5.58 8.63 14.45
N GLU A 215 5.65 8.64 13.12
CA GLU A 215 6.87 8.87 12.36
C GLU A 215 7.43 10.28 12.61
N ALA A 216 6.56 11.30 12.58
CA ALA A 216 6.93 12.67 12.93
C ALA A 216 7.47 12.77 14.37
N ALA A 217 6.84 12.10 15.33
CA ALA A 217 7.31 12.07 16.72
C ALA A 217 8.66 11.37 16.86
N PHE A 218 8.88 10.26 16.14
CA PHE A 218 10.15 9.55 16.09
C PHE A 218 11.28 10.43 15.54
N HIS A 219 11.05 11.12 14.42
CA HIS A 219 12.04 12.03 13.86
C HIS A 219 12.38 13.19 14.81
N ALA A 220 11.37 13.77 15.46
CA ALA A 220 11.60 14.82 16.46
C ALA A 220 12.44 14.32 17.66
N ALA A 221 12.15 13.10 18.16
CA ALA A 221 12.93 12.49 19.23
C ALA A 221 14.37 12.19 18.80
N ARG A 222 14.56 11.70 17.58
CA ARG A 222 15.88 11.46 17.00
C ARG A 222 16.70 12.75 16.88
N THR A 223 16.11 13.83 16.36
CA THR A 223 16.79 15.13 16.29
C THR A 223 17.21 15.61 17.67
N LYS A 224 16.33 15.49 18.69
CA LYS A 224 16.69 15.85 20.07
C LYS A 224 17.87 15.03 20.61
N TYR A 225 17.88 13.73 20.37
CA TYR A 225 18.98 12.86 20.76
C TYR A 225 20.30 13.26 20.08
N GLU A 226 20.28 13.46 18.76
CA GLU A 226 21.45 13.90 17.99
C GLU A 226 21.97 15.26 18.48
N THR A 227 21.07 16.21 18.82
CA THR A 227 21.48 17.50 19.40
C THR A 227 22.08 17.37 20.79
N ALA A 228 21.52 16.52 21.66
CA ALA A 228 22.05 16.30 23.01
C ALA A 228 23.41 15.59 22.96
N GLN A 229 23.59 14.66 22.01
CA GLN A 229 24.88 14.00 21.79
C GLN A 229 25.95 14.98 21.32
N ALA A 230 25.61 15.88 20.37
CA ALA A 230 26.53 16.91 19.91
C ALA A 230 26.91 17.89 21.03
N GLN A 231 25.96 18.27 21.89
CA GLN A 231 26.22 19.12 23.06
C GLN A 231 27.17 18.45 24.06
N LEU A 232 26.94 17.18 24.39
CA LEU A 232 27.81 16.42 25.29
C LEU A 232 29.25 16.33 24.74
N GLN A 233 29.40 16.12 23.43
CA GLN A 233 30.71 16.10 22.79
C GLN A 233 31.39 17.47 22.86
N ALA A 234 30.68 18.56 22.57
CA ALA A 234 31.22 19.92 22.68
C ALA A 234 31.64 20.28 24.12
N GLU A 235 30.86 19.88 25.12
CA GLU A 235 31.22 20.07 26.54
C GLU A 235 32.45 19.24 26.94
N ALA A 236 32.56 18.00 26.45
CA ALA A 236 33.74 17.16 26.68
C ALA A 236 35.01 17.78 26.07
N GLU A 237 34.94 18.27 24.83
CA GLU A 237 36.05 18.98 24.17
C GLU A 237 36.45 20.26 24.93
N THR A 238 35.46 21.01 25.43
CA THR A 238 35.71 22.22 26.24
C THR A 238 36.42 21.87 27.54
N LEU A 239 36.00 20.79 28.21
CA LEU A 239 36.60 20.31 29.44
C LEU A 239 38.04 19.85 29.21
N ASP A 240 38.30 19.09 28.15
CA ASP A 240 39.65 18.64 27.81
C ASP A 240 40.57 19.79 27.40
N SER A 241 40.04 20.80 26.70
CA SER A 241 40.74 22.06 26.42
C SER A 241 41.14 22.77 27.72
N SER A 242 40.22 22.89 28.68
CA SER A 242 40.49 23.49 29.99
C SER A 242 41.55 22.70 30.79
N ARG A 243 41.50 21.36 30.77
CA ARG A 243 42.52 20.51 31.39
C ARG A 243 43.90 20.71 30.75
N ASN A 244 43.96 20.80 29.43
CA ASN A 244 45.22 21.02 28.72
C ASN A 244 45.79 22.41 29.05
N SER A 245 44.97 23.46 29.01
CA SER A 245 45.41 24.80 29.41
C SER A 245 45.89 24.86 30.86
N ALA A 246 45.26 24.12 31.78
CA ALA A 246 45.73 24.03 33.17
C ALA A 246 47.10 23.35 33.28
N ARG A 247 47.34 22.28 32.49
CA ARG A 247 48.65 21.61 32.43
C ARG A 247 49.73 22.54 31.87
N GLU A 248 49.46 23.21 30.75
CA GLU A 248 50.37 24.18 30.14
C GLU A 248 50.71 25.32 31.12
N ALA A 249 49.71 25.83 31.86
CA ALA A 249 49.96 26.84 32.89
C ALA A 249 50.88 26.32 34.01
N THR A 250 50.72 25.07 34.45
CA THR A 250 51.63 24.48 35.45
C THR A 250 53.04 24.27 34.91
N GLU A 251 53.18 23.90 33.63
CA GLU A 251 54.48 23.77 32.96
C GLU A 251 55.19 25.13 32.89
N HIS A 252 54.50 26.19 32.48
CA HIS A 252 55.06 27.54 32.48
C HIS A 252 55.49 28.04 33.85
N VAL A 253 54.75 27.71 34.92
CA VAL A 253 55.16 28.06 36.29
C VAL A 253 56.46 27.32 36.67
N GLN A 254 56.61 26.05 36.28
CA GLN A 254 57.83 25.28 36.55
C GLN A 254 59.02 25.84 35.77
N GLU A 255 58.86 26.14 34.48
CA GLU A 255 59.89 26.78 33.64
C GLU A 255 60.34 28.11 34.26
N LYS A 256 59.41 28.97 34.66
CA LYS A 256 59.72 30.26 35.29
C LYS A 256 60.38 30.11 36.65
N SER A 257 60.01 29.10 37.44
CA SER A 257 60.70 28.82 38.70
C SER A 257 62.16 28.41 38.45
N GLN A 258 62.41 27.56 37.47
CA GLN A 258 63.77 27.13 37.09
C GLN A 258 64.60 28.32 36.58
N GLU A 259 64.00 29.20 35.77
CA GLU A 259 64.65 30.42 35.29
C GLU A 259 65.06 31.35 36.46
N VAL A 260 64.16 31.57 37.42
CA VAL A 260 64.44 32.38 38.62
C VAL A 260 65.55 31.77 39.47
N ASP A 261 65.54 30.46 39.68
CA ASP A 261 66.60 29.77 40.42
C ASP A 261 67.95 29.88 39.68
N GLY A 262 67.94 29.75 38.35
CA GLY A 262 69.10 30.03 37.50
C GLY A 262 69.65 31.45 37.71
N LEU A 263 68.79 32.47 37.66
CA LEU A 263 69.19 33.87 37.91
C LEU A 263 69.74 34.08 39.32
N ARG A 264 69.15 33.45 40.35
CA ARG A 264 69.68 33.52 41.73
C ARG A 264 71.07 32.93 41.84
N THR A 265 71.31 31.78 41.19
CA THR A 265 72.64 31.16 41.19
C THR A 265 73.68 32.04 40.50
N MET A 266 73.34 32.61 39.34
CA MET A 266 74.20 33.54 38.60
C MET A 266 74.49 34.81 39.39
N PHE A 267 73.46 35.46 39.94
CA PHE A 267 73.61 36.65 40.78
C PHE A 267 74.50 36.39 42.01
N GLY A 268 74.35 35.23 42.66
CA GLY A 268 75.21 34.83 43.78
C GLY A 268 76.67 34.59 43.37
N VAL A 269 76.93 34.18 42.12
CA VAL A 269 78.30 34.13 41.57
C VAL A 269 78.82 35.53 41.32
N ASP A 270 78.06 36.38 40.63
CA ASP A 270 78.45 37.75 40.29
C ASP A 270 78.78 38.59 41.53
N GLU A 271 77.99 38.49 42.61
CA GLU A 271 78.27 39.25 43.85
C GLU A 271 79.56 38.78 44.52
N ARG A 272 79.85 37.47 44.52
CA ARG A 272 81.13 36.94 45.02
C ARG A 272 82.30 37.43 44.18
N GLU A 273 82.16 37.41 42.85
CA GLU A 273 83.18 37.97 41.96
C GLU A 273 83.37 39.48 42.19
N ARG A 274 82.28 40.22 42.43
CA ARG A 274 82.32 41.65 42.75
C ARG A 274 83.08 41.92 44.05
N GLU A 275 82.80 41.15 45.10
CA GLU A 275 83.53 41.23 46.38
C GLU A 275 85.02 40.95 46.20
N VAL A 276 85.38 39.89 45.45
CA VAL A 276 86.79 39.56 45.14
C VAL A 276 87.48 40.73 44.42
N ARG A 277 86.85 41.29 43.38
CA ARG A 277 87.40 42.45 42.65
C ARG A 277 87.50 43.71 43.50
N LEU A 278 86.55 43.96 44.40
CA LEU A 278 86.62 45.09 45.33
C LEU A 278 87.80 44.96 46.31
N VAL A 279 88.10 43.74 46.76
CA VAL A 279 89.28 43.46 47.59
C VAL A 279 90.58 43.68 46.80
N GLU A 280 90.63 43.30 45.53
CA GLU A 280 91.79 43.55 44.66
C GLU A 280 92.03 45.04 44.35
N LEU A 281 90.95 45.80 44.15
CA LEU A 281 91.00 47.22 43.78
C LEU A 281 91.16 48.17 44.97
N THR A 282 90.89 47.74 46.19
CA THR A 282 91.17 48.54 47.38
C THR A 282 92.67 48.40 47.69
N PRO A 283 93.51 49.40 47.37
CA PRO A 283 94.94 49.30 47.66
C PRO A 283 95.08 49.12 49.16
N SER A 284 95.63 47.97 49.56
CA SER A 284 96.11 47.72 50.92
C SER A 284 96.81 49.01 51.34
N LYS A 285 96.20 49.73 52.29
CA LYS A 285 96.78 50.95 52.87
C LYS A 285 98.11 50.49 53.42
N SER A 286 99.15 50.64 52.61
CA SER A 286 100.50 50.36 53.02
C SER A 286 100.70 51.27 54.22
N LYS A 287 100.89 50.65 55.38
CA LYS A 287 101.36 51.34 56.57
C LYS A 287 102.76 51.80 56.22
N HIS A 288 102.87 52.89 55.47
CA HIS A 288 104.06 53.69 55.38
C HIS A 288 104.16 54.37 56.74
N SER A 289 104.69 53.61 57.73
CA SER A 289 105.09 54.17 59.00
C SER A 289 106.25 55.09 58.70
N TRP A 290 105.99 56.38 58.62
CA TRP A 290 107.02 57.38 58.77
C TRP A 290 107.58 57.24 60.19
N LYS A 291 108.64 56.44 60.34
CA LYS A 291 109.55 56.56 61.49
C LYS A 291 110.67 57.49 61.04
N TRP A 292 110.71 58.61 61.74
CA TRP A 292 111.79 59.59 61.78
C TRP A 292 113.12 58.95 62.16
#